data_AF-A0A962A1V5-F1
#
_entry.id   AF-A0A962A1V5-F1
#
_cell.length_a   1.000
_cell.length_b   1.000
_cell.length_c   1.000
_cell.angle_alpha   90.00
_cell.angle_beta   90.00
_cell.angle_gamma   90.00
#
_symmetry.space_group_name_H-M   'P 1'
#
loop_
_entity.id
_entity.type
_entity.pdbx_description
1 polymer ?
#
loop_
_entity_poly.entity_id
_entity_poly.type
_entity_poly.pdbx_seq_one_letter_code
_entity_poly.pdbx_strand_id
1 'polypeptide(L)'
;MSDEHTGNLTGSFGDKGTNVNQIAYGHPYADSIIEGAKEVLKESETGQTLIQVHEKYDFPIHVIKGTGESGYSPQTKVIYLQIPGKISKTDAKDIIKLAKALREAEHEVIGFTAPDPSKDFIKYASVMHAKNLDSIVFTCKVVKELTNSSYFSDLLDALTYFGYIDVYKAYENNASEKELFDAYEGR
;
A
#
# COMPACT_ATOMS: atom_id res chain seq x y z
N MET A 1 69.81 14.53 -27.37
CA MET A 1 69.80 14.14 -25.95
C MET A 1 69.16 15.26 -25.16
N SER A 2 67.87 15.14 -24.94
CA SER A 2 67.10 15.83 -23.89
C SER A 2 65.66 15.34 -24.07
N ASP A 3 65.36 14.26 -23.33
CA ASP A 3 64.01 13.77 -23.07
C ASP A 3 63.23 14.83 -22.30
N GLU A 4 62.04 15.17 -22.75
CA GLU A 4 61.02 15.78 -21.89
C GLU A 4 59.67 15.10 -22.11
N HIS A 5 59.14 14.62 -20.98
CA HIS A 5 57.96 13.80 -20.82
C HIS A 5 56.69 14.41 -21.41
N THR A 6 56.10 13.71 -22.37
CA THR A 6 54.69 13.84 -22.76
C THR A 6 53.81 13.26 -21.65
N GLY A 7 53.43 14.10 -20.69
CA GLY A 7 52.36 13.80 -19.73
C GLY A 7 51.01 13.77 -20.44
N ASN A 8 50.61 12.58 -20.90
CA ASN A 8 49.26 12.32 -21.39
C ASN A 8 48.24 12.53 -20.26
N LEU A 9 47.53 13.66 -20.29
CA LEU A 9 46.30 13.85 -19.51
C LEU A 9 45.14 13.15 -20.24
N THR A 10 45.10 11.82 -20.17
CA THR A 10 43.91 11.04 -20.53
C THR A 10 42.93 11.06 -19.37
N GLY A 11 42.03 12.04 -19.40
CA GLY A 11 40.91 12.14 -18.48
C GLY A 11 39.92 13.15 -18.99
N SER A 12 38.95 12.69 -19.79
CA SER A 12 37.85 13.53 -20.25
C SER A 12 37.07 14.04 -19.03
N PHE A 13 37.16 15.34 -18.77
CA PHE A 13 36.31 16.04 -17.82
C PHE A 13 34.87 15.96 -18.35
N GLY A 14 34.13 14.96 -17.90
CA GLY A 14 32.78 14.65 -18.37
C GLY A 14 32.38 13.18 -18.20
N ASP A 15 33.32 12.27 -17.96
CA ASP A 15 33.04 10.82 -17.89
C ASP A 15 32.82 10.27 -16.47
N LYS A 16 32.28 11.11 -15.59
CA LYS A 16 31.54 10.61 -14.43
C LYS A 16 30.13 11.11 -14.63
N GLY A 17 29.31 10.23 -15.21
CA GLY A 17 27.87 10.39 -15.25
C GLY A 17 27.41 10.83 -13.88
N THR A 18 27.17 12.13 -13.77
CA THR A 18 26.64 12.78 -12.60
C THR A 18 25.27 12.15 -12.43
N ASN A 19 25.16 11.23 -11.49
CA ASN A 19 23.89 10.79 -10.95
C ASN A 19 23.23 12.03 -10.35
N VAL A 20 22.51 12.75 -11.19
CA VAL A 20 21.71 13.90 -10.80
C VAL A 20 20.58 13.34 -9.94
N ASN A 21 20.79 13.33 -8.63
CA ASN A 21 19.77 13.10 -7.61
C ASN A 21 18.96 11.78 -7.71
N GLN A 22 19.62 10.61 -7.76
CA GLN A 22 18.97 9.40 -7.23
C GLN A 22 19.03 9.43 -5.71
N ILE A 23 18.14 10.20 -5.06
CA ILE A 23 17.80 9.89 -3.67
C ILE A 23 17.17 8.49 -3.74
N ALA A 24 17.87 7.48 -3.21
CA ALA A 24 17.41 6.11 -3.17
C ALA A 24 16.24 5.98 -2.17
N TYR A 25 15.07 6.45 -2.60
CA TYR A 25 13.79 6.39 -1.89
C TYR A 25 13.33 4.95 -1.67
N GLY A 26 13.84 4.00 -2.46
CA GLY A 26 13.57 2.57 -2.31
C GLY A 26 13.95 2.06 -0.92
N HIS A 27 13.06 1.25 -0.36
CA HIS A 27 13.25 0.61 0.93
C HIS A 27 14.18 -0.61 0.82
N PRO A 28 15.23 -0.76 1.65
CA PRO A 28 16.25 -1.81 1.49
C PRO A 28 15.71 -3.23 1.68
N TYR A 29 14.57 -3.37 2.35
CA TYR A 29 13.91 -4.64 2.62
C TYR A 29 12.55 -4.77 1.90
N ALA A 30 12.37 -4.07 0.76
CA ALA A 30 11.10 -4.02 0.05
C ALA A 30 10.51 -5.42 -0.21
N ASP A 31 11.28 -6.32 -0.81
CA ASP A 31 10.81 -7.67 -1.17
C ASP A 31 10.44 -8.50 0.06
N SER A 32 11.28 -8.47 1.11
CA SER A 32 11.01 -9.13 2.38
C SER A 32 9.68 -8.68 2.99
N ILE A 33 9.40 -7.38 2.90
CA ILE A 33 8.16 -6.81 3.43
C ILE A 33 6.94 -7.19 2.58
N ILE A 34 7.06 -7.10 1.26
CA ILE A 34 5.97 -7.44 0.34
C ILE A 34 5.62 -8.92 0.50
N GLU A 35 6.62 -9.80 0.45
CA GLU A 35 6.38 -11.24 0.52
C GLU A 35 5.91 -11.67 1.90
N GLY A 36 6.47 -11.11 2.99
CA GLY A 36 5.97 -11.37 4.34
C GLY A 36 4.51 -10.92 4.53
N ALA A 37 4.10 -9.81 3.90
CA ALA A 37 2.71 -9.36 3.95
C ALA A 37 1.79 -10.27 3.14
N LYS A 38 2.21 -10.66 1.93
CA LYS A 38 1.45 -11.61 1.10
C LYS A 38 1.33 -12.97 1.76
N GLU A 39 2.35 -13.48 2.44
CA GLU A 39 2.32 -14.75 3.16
C GLU A 39 1.19 -14.77 4.19
N VAL A 40 1.09 -13.73 5.03
CA VAL A 40 0.00 -13.64 6.01
C VAL A 40 -1.36 -13.46 5.33
N LEU A 41 -1.45 -12.64 4.28
CA LEU A 41 -2.70 -12.47 3.53
C LEU A 41 -3.18 -13.79 2.88
N LYS A 42 -2.28 -14.69 2.49
CA LYS A 42 -2.64 -16.01 1.95
C LYS A 42 -3.31 -16.93 2.98
N GLU A 43 -3.21 -16.64 4.28
CA GLU A 43 -3.93 -17.39 5.32
C GLU A 43 -5.43 -17.03 5.37
N SER A 44 -5.86 -15.94 4.72
CA SER A 44 -7.25 -15.48 4.63
C SER A 44 -7.81 -15.72 3.22
N GLU A 45 -9.07 -16.15 3.11
CA GLU A 45 -9.76 -16.33 1.82
C GLU A 45 -9.89 -15.00 1.05
N THR A 46 -10.25 -13.94 1.77
CA THR A 46 -10.32 -12.58 1.23
C THR A 46 -8.93 -12.09 0.83
N GLY A 47 -7.89 -12.35 1.64
CA GLY A 47 -6.51 -12.00 1.30
C GLY A 47 -6.00 -12.73 0.07
N GLN A 48 -6.31 -14.03 -0.09
CA GLN A 48 -6.02 -14.79 -1.30
C GLN A 48 -6.69 -14.18 -2.54
N THR A 49 -7.95 -13.75 -2.43
CA THR A 49 -8.66 -13.10 -3.54
C THR A 49 -7.96 -11.81 -3.96
N LEU A 50 -7.54 -10.97 -3.00
CA LEU A 50 -6.79 -9.74 -3.28
C LEU A 50 -5.43 -10.02 -3.95
N ILE A 51 -4.75 -11.09 -3.54
CA ILE A 51 -3.49 -11.51 -4.17
C ILE A 51 -3.72 -12.00 -5.60
N GLN A 52 -4.77 -12.77 -5.85
CA GLN A 52 -5.13 -13.22 -7.20
C GLN A 52 -5.44 -12.04 -8.14
N VAL A 53 -6.07 -10.99 -7.63
CA VAL A 53 -6.26 -9.75 -8.40
C VAL A 53 -4.91 -9.12 -8.77
N HIS A 54 -3.99 -9.03 -7.81
CA HIS A 54 -2.62 -8.55 -8.09
C HIS A 54 -1.90 -9.43 -9.13
N GLU A 55 -1.94 -10.76 -8.99
CA GLU A 55 -1.30 -11.68 -9.94
C GLU A 55 -1.94 -11.62 -11.34
N LYS A 56 -3.26 -11.38 -11.43
CA LYS A 56 -3.98 -11.30 -12.70
C LYS A 56 -3.67 -10.02 -13.48
N TYR A 57 -3.56 -8.89 -12.80
CA TYR A 57 -3.39 -7.57 -13.44
C TYR A 57 -1.95 -7.03 -13.36
N ASP A 58 -1.08 -7.66 -12.59
CA ASP A 58 0.36 -7.40 -12.50
C ASP A 58 0.71 -5.92 -12.23
N PHE A 59 -0.02 -5.28 -11.31
CA PHE A 59 0.31 -3.90 -10.91
C PHE A 59 1.52 -3.87 -9.97
N PRO A 60 2.51 -2.98 -10.19
CA PRO A 60 3.70 -2.94 -9.35
C PRO A 60 3.40 -2.54 -7.90
N ILE A 61 4.13 -3.14 -6.96
CA ILE A 61 4.17 -2.73 -5.55
C ILE A 61 5.55 -2.10 -5.29
N HIS A 62 5.57 -0.86 -4.84
CA HIS A 62 6.80 -0.14 -4.48
C HIS A 62 6.79 0.20 -2.99
N VAL A 63 7.82 -0.28 -2.28
CA VAL A 63 8.05 0.11 -0.89
C VAL A 63 9.04 1.27 -0.84
N ILE A 64 8.58 2.39 -0.29
CA ILE A 64 9.32 3.63 -0.16
C ILE A 64 9.62 3.89 1.30
N LYS A 65 10.82 4.39 1.61
CA LYS A 65 11.18 4.85 2.95
C LYS A 65 10.29 6.04 3.36
N GLY A 66 9.47 5.87 4.39
CA GLY A 66 8.59 6.92 4.86
C GLY A 66 7.67 6.50 5.99
N THR A 67 6.95 7.47 6.55
CA THR A 67 5.92 7.27 7.58
C THR A 67 4.56 7.78 7.13
N GLY A 68 4.40 8.13 5.85
CA GLY A 68 3.16 8.67 5.32
C GLY A 68 2.16 7.60 4.89
N GLU A 69 1.18 8.05 4.13
CA GLU A 69 0.09 7.21 3.65
C GLU A 69 0.55 6.22 2.57
N SER A 70 -0.06 5.04 2.62
CA SER A 70 0.10 3.97 1.64
C SER A 70 -1.21 3.78 0.89
N GLY A 71 -1.13 3.36 -0.36
CA GLY A 71 -2.32 3.18 -1.20
C GLY A 71 -1.98 2.94 -2.65
N TYR A 72 -3.03 2.80 -3.45
CA TYR A 72 -2.93 2.70 -4.89
C TYR A 72 -2.94 4.09 -5.55
N SER A 73 -2.07 4.30 -6.53
CA SER A 73 -2.13 5.47 -7.41
C SER A 73 -2.80 5.08 -8.73
N PRO A 74 -4.02 5.58 -9.03
CA PRO A 74 -4.69 5.31 -10.29
C PRO A 74 -3.94 5.82 -11.52
N GLN A 75 -3.19 6.92 -11.37
CA GLN A 75 -2.47 7.57 -12.48
C GLN A 75 -1.26 6.74 -12.91
N THR A 76 -0.46 6.25 -11.96
CA THR A 76 0.72 5.44 -12.28
C THR A 76 0.43 3.94 -12.29
N LYS A 77 -0.75 3.52 -11.79
CA LYS A 77 -1.16 2.13 -11.60
C LYS A 77 -0.22 1.34 -10.70
N VAL A 78 0.28 1.98 -9.66
CA VAL A 78 1.25 1.41 -8.72
C VAL A 78 0.69 1.47 -7.31
N ILE A 79 0.92 0.40 -6.54
CA ILE A 79 0.76 0.40 -5.08
C ILE A 79 2.02 0.99 -4.45
N TYR A 80 1.87 2.02 -3.64
CA TYR A 80 2.95 2.58 -2.84
C TYR A 80 2.75 2.24 -1.37
N LEU A 81 3.73 1.58 -0.77
CA LEU A 81 3.80 1.33 0.66
C LEU A 81 4.87 2.23 1.26
N GLN A 82 4.49 3.08 2.22
CA GLN A 82 5.43 3.89 2.98
C GLN A 82 5.77 3.22 4.31
N ILE A 83 7.04 2.83 4.44
CA ILE A 83 7.53 2.03 5.56
C ILE A 83 8.83 2.63 6.11
N PRO A 84 9.00 2.76 7.44
CA PRO A 84 10.22 3.32 8.01
C PRO A 84 11.44 2.48 7.64
N GLY A 85 12.51 3.11 7.16
CA GLY A 85 13.71 2.42 6.63
C GLY A 85 14.46 1.48 7.58
N LYS A 86 14.10 1.47 8.87
CA LYS A 86 14.65 0.58 9.91
C LYS A 86 13.91 -0.75 10.04
N ILE A 87 12.71 -0.86 9.49
CA ILE A 87 11.87 -2.06 9.55
C ILE A 87 12.40 -3.04 8.51
N SER A 88 12.81 -4.24 8.91
CA SER A 88 13.38 -5.24 7.98
C SER A 88 12.43 -6.40 7.66
N LYS A 89 11.33 -6.48 8.39
CA LYS A 89 10.30 -7.50 8.27
C LYS A 89 8.93 -6.84 8.35
N THR A 90 7.98 -7.41 7.65
CA THR A 90 6.57 -7.04 7.71
C THR A 90 6.06 -7.03 9.14
N ASP A 91 5.30 -5.99 9.50
CA ASP A 91 4.46 -5.98 10.69
C ASP A 91 2.96 -5.97 10.34
N ALA A 92 2.10 -6.03 11.36
CA ALA A 92 0.65 -5.99 11.16
C ALA A 92 0.17 -4.74 10.42
N LYS A 93 0.82 -3.59 10.59
CA LYS A 93 0.41 -2.35 9.90
C LYS A 93 0.71 -2.43 8.41
N ASP A 94 1.82 -3.05 8.05
CA ASP A 94 2.20 -3.28 6.64
C ASP A 94 1.22 -4.25 5.95
N ILE A 95 0.76 -5.29 6.66
CA ILE A 95 -0.27 -6.22 6.18
C ILE A 95 -1.58 -5.47 5.90
N ILE A 96 -2.04 -4.66 6.85
CA ILE A 96 -3.27 -3.86 6.71
C ILE A 96 -3.16 -2.85 5.55
N LYS A 97 -2.04 -2.14 5.45
CA LYS A 97 -1.76 -1.22 4.34
C LYS A 97 -1.82 -1.92 2.98
N LEU A 98 -1.19 -3.10 2.88
CA LEU A 98 -1.19 -3.86 1.63
C LEU A 98 -2.59 -4.36 1.28
N ALA A 99 -3.35 -4.93 2.23
CA ALA A 99 -4.72 -5.39 2.01
C ALA A 99 -5.61 -4.26 1.46
N LYS A 100 -5.57 -3.09 2.10
CA LYS A 100 -6.31 -1.90 1.66
C LYS A 100 -5.89 -1.47 0.26
N ALA A 101 -4.59 -1.36 -0.02
CA ALA A 101 -4.10 -0.92 -1.32
C ALA A 101 -4.42 -1.91 -2.45
N LEU A 102 -4.41 -3.22 -2.17
CA LEU A 102 -4.85 -4.24 -3.13
C LEU A 102 -6.33 -4.07 -3.49
N ARG A 103 -7.18 -3.75 -2.52
CA ARG A 103 -8.61 -3.52 -2.76
C ARG A 103 -8.85 -2.22 -3.55
N GLU A 104 -8.09 -1.17 -3.26
CA GLU A 104 -8.12 0.07 -4.06
C GLU A 104 -7.71 -0.17 -5.52
N ALA A 105 -6.68 -0.99 -5.74
CA ALA A 105 -6.25 -1.39 -7.07
C ALA A 105 -7.35 -2.21 -7.79
N GLU A 106 -8.01 -3.13 -7.07
CA GLU A 106 -9.13 -3.91 -7.59
C GLU A 106 -10.27 -3.00 -8.09
N HIS A 107 -10.65 -1.98 -7.32
CA HIS A 107 -11.69 -1.02 -7.74
C HIS A 107 -11.39 -0.40 -9.10
N GLU A 108 -10.13 -0.02 -9.33
CA GLU A 108 -9.72 0.65 -10.56
C GLU A 108 -9.76 -0.32 -11.75
N VAL A 109 -9.33 -1.57 -11.59
CA VAL A 109 -9.36 -2.57 -12.67
C VAL A 109 -10.77 -3.09 -12.99
N ILE A 110 -11.71 -3.06 -12.04
CA ILE A 110 -13.13 -3.40 -12.28
C ILE A 110 -13.96 -2.21 -12.76
N GLY A 111 -13.35 -1.04 -12.95
CA GLY A 111 -14.02 0.16 -13.45
C GLY A 111 -14.77 0.98 -12.39
N PHE A 112 -14.60 0.69 -11.11
CA PHE A 112 -15.07 1.54 -10.01
C PHE A 112 -14.08 2.68 -9.76
N THR A 113 -13.94 3.57 -10.73
CA THR A 113 -12.96 4.66 -10.74
C THR A 113 -13.52 5.95 -10.13
N ALA A 114 -12.67 6.76 -9.50
CA ALA A 114 -13.06 8.08 -9.02
C ALA A 114 -13.33 9.05 -10.20
N PRO A 115 -14.41 9.85 -10.17
CA PRO A 115 -14.65 10.87 -11.19
C PRO A 115 -13.65 12.04 -11.07
N ASP A 116 -13.62 12.92 -12.06
CA ASP A 116 -12.77 14.11 -12.01
C ASP A 116 -13.28 15.13 -10.96
N PRO A 117 -12.50 15.45 -9.91
CA PRO A 117 -12.94 16.36 -8.86
C PRO A 117 -13.14 17.80 -9.36
N SER A 118 -12.53 18.19 -10.48
CA SER A 118 -12.72 19.52 -11.08
C SER A 118 -14.06 19.67 -11.81
N LYS A 119 -14.72 18.56 -12.14
CA LYS A 119 -16.00 18.53 -12.87
C LYS A 119 -17.20 18.39 -11.93
N ASP A 120 -17.09 17.51 -10.94
CA ASP A 120 -18.16 17.26 -9.97
C ASP A 120 -17.55 16.80 -8.64
N PHE A 121 -17.27 17.77 -7.78
CA PHE A 121 -16.66 17.53 -6.48
C PHE A 121 -17.55 16.70 -5.55
N ILE A 122 -18.88 16.89 -5.58
CA ILE A 122 -19.80 16.15 -4.71
C ILE A 122 -19.81 14.67 -5.10
N LYS A 123 -19.92 14.38 -6.41
CA LYS A 123 -19.85 13.01 -6.89
C LYS A 123 -18.48 12.37 -6.61
N TYR A 124 -17.39 13.12 -6.76
CA TYR A 124 -16.06 12.67 -6.39
C TYR A 124 -15.99 12.28 -4.91
N ALA A 125 -16.43 13.16 -4.01
CA ALA A 125 -16.43 12.90 -2.58
C ALA A 125 -17.25 11.64 -2.23
N SER A 126 -18.46 11.51 -2.79
CA SER A 126 -19.32 10.33 -2.56
C SER A 126 -18.68 9.03 -3.03
N VAL A 127 -18.09 9.01 -4.23
CA VAL A 127 -17.40 7.82 -4.76
C VAL A 127 -16.17 7.48 -3.93
N MET A 128 -15.36 8.48 -3.56
CA MET A 128 -14.17 8.26 -2.74
C MET A 128 -14.52 7.75 -1.34
N HIS A 129 -15.58 8.27 -0.70
CA HIS A 129 -16.05 7.73 0.57
C HIS A 129 -16.49 6.27 0.46
N ALA A 130 -17.25 5.92 -0.59
CA ALA A 130 -17.67 4.54 -0.82
C ALA A 130 -16.46 3.61 -1.06
N LYS A 131 -15.49 4.03 -1.88
CA LYS A 131 -14.24 3.29 -2.12
C LYS A 131 -13.42 3.07 -0.85
N ASN A 132 -13.28 4.11 -0.03
CA ASN A 132 -12.53 4.05 1.22
C ASN A 132 -13.21 3.11 2.22
N LEU A 133 -14.53 3.24 2.42
CA LEU A 133 -15.29 2.37 3.31
C LEU A 133 -15.19 0.91 2.86
N ASP A 134 -15.41 0.62 1.57
CA ASP A 134 -15.31 -0.74 1.04
C ASP A 134 -13.90 -1.33 1.26
N SER A 135 -12.84 -0.55 1.03
CA SER A 135 -11.46 -1.00 1.27
C SER A 135 -11.17 -1.30 2.74
N ILE A 136 -11.75 -0.51 3.66
CA ILE A 136 -11.66 -0.76 5.10
C ILE A 136 -12.45 -2.00 5.49
N VAL A 137 -13.66 -2.20 4.97
CA VAL A 137 -14.48 -3.39 5.25
C VAL A 137 -13.78 -4.66 4.77
N PHE A 138 -13.17 -4.65 3.58
CA PHE A 138 -12.37 -5.77 3.09
C PHE A 138 -11.17 -6.06 4.00
N THR A 139 -10.52 -5.02 4.49
CA THR A 139 -9.43 -5.15 5.47
C THR A 139 -9.94 -5.78 6.78
N CYS A 140 -11.09 -5.35 7.29
CA CYS A 140 -11.73 -5.92 8.48
C CYS A 140 -12.08 -7.40 8.28
N LYS A 141 -12.56 -7.76 7.08
CA LYS A 141 -12.85 -9.15 6.71
C LYS A 141 -11.60 -10.03 6.71
N VAL A 142 -10.48 -9.54 6.17
CA VAL A 142 -9.17 -10.23 6.26
C VAL A 142 -8.81 -10.49 7.72
N VAL A 143 -8.87 -9.47 8.59
CA VAL A 143 -8.53 -9.63 10.02
C VAL A 143 -9.46 -10.63 10.70
N LYS A 144 -10.76 -10.63 10.37
CA LYS A 144 -11.73 -11.58 10.90
C LYS A 144 -11.43 -13.02 10.49
N GLU A 145 -10.98 -13.25 9.27
CA GLU A 145 -10.61 -14.58 8.79
C GLU A 145 -9.31 -15.09 9.45
N LEU A 146 -8.46 -14.18 9.92
CA LEU A 146 -7.19 -14.48 10.60
C LEU A 146 -7.32 -14.63 12.12
N THR A 147 -8.52 -14.82 12.70
CA THR A 147 -8.71 -14.90 14.16
C THR A 147 -7.92 -15.99 14.87
N ASN A 148 -7.57 -17.07 14.15
CA ASN A 148 -6.78 -18.19 14.68
C ASN A 148 -5.28 -18.08 14.37
N SER A 149 -4.88 -17.02 13.66
CA SER A 149 -3.48 -16.77 13.29
C SER A 149 -2.70 -16.18 14.46
N SER A 150 -1.39 -16.43 14.52
CA SER A 150 -0.51 -15.78 15.50
C SER A 150 -0.45 -14.26 15.36
N TYR A 151 -0.86 -13.72 14.21
CA TYR A 151 -0.88 -12.29 13.92
C TYR A 151 -2.14 -11.58 14.42
N PHE A 152 -3.17 -12.29 14.87
CA PHE A 152 -4.49 -11.70 15.11
C PHE A 152 -4.49 -10.52 16.09
N SER A 153 -3.79 -10.66 17.22
CA SER A 153 -3.71 -9.59 18.22
C SER A 153 -3.07 -8.32 17.64
N ASP A 154 -1.95 -8.47 16.93
CA ASP A 154 -1.23 -7.34 16.33
C ASP A 154 -2.05 -6.70 15.19
N LEU A 155 -2.86 -7.49 14.48
CA LEU A 155 -3.77 -7.01 13.44
C LEU A 155 -4.91 -6.17 14.04
N LEU A 156 -5.47 -6.54 15.19
CA LEU A 156 -6.46 -5.71 15.90
C LEU A 156 -5.86 -4.38 16.38
N ASP A 157 -4.62 -4.42 16.87
CA ASP A 157 -3.88 -3.20 17.24
C ASP A 157 -3.62 -2.31 16.02
N ALA A 158 -3.31 -2.90 14.87
CA ALA A 158 -3.16 -2.19 13.61
C ALA A 158 -4.49 -1.55 13.16
N LEU A 159 -5.62 -2.25 13.24
CA LEU A 159 -6.94 -1.67 12.95
C LEU A 159 -7.24 -0.48 13.87
N THR A 160 -6.91 -0.58 15.15
CA THR A 160 -7.05 0.53 16.10
C THR A 160 -6.14 1.71 15.72
N TYR A 161 -4.89 1.44 15.35
CA TYR A 161 -3.93 2.45 14.91
C TYR A 161 -4.42 3.25 13.69
N PHE A 162 -5.08 2.58 12.73
CA PHE A 162 -5.65 3.24 11.55
C PHE A 162 -7.05 3.82 11.77
N GLY A 163 -7.65 3.64 12.95
CA GLY A 163 -9.00 4.10 13.24
C GLY A 163 -10.11 3.25 12.61
N TYR A 164 -9.83 1.99 12.26
CA TYR A 164 -10.78 1.07 11.62
C TYR A 164 -11.50 0.15 12.61
N ILE A 165 -11.16 0.21 13.90
CA ILE A 165 -11.65 -0.74 14.90
C ILE A 165 -13.17 -0.70 15.08
N ASP A 166 -13.81 0.46 14.94
CA ASP A 166 -15.27 0.57 15.09
C ASP A 166 -16.01 0.03 13.85
N VAL A 167 -15.43 0.21 12.66
CA VAL A 167 -15.92 -0.46 11.44
C VAL A 167 -15.79 -1.98 11.58
N TYR A 168 -14.68 -2.48 12.13
CA TYR A 168 -14.49 -3.91 12.40
C TYR A 168 -15.55 -4.46 13.37
N LYS A 169 -15.80 -3.78 14.49
CA LYS A 169 -16.85 -4.18 15.45
C LYS A 169 -18.24 -4.17 14.80
N ALA A 170 -18.56 -3.14 14.01
CA ALA A 170 -19.82 -3.07 13.28
C ALA A 170 -19.95 -4.24 12.31
N TYR A 171 -18.90 -4.52 11.54
CA TYR A 171 -18.84 -5.68 10.64
C TYR A 171 -19.06 -7.01 11.37
N GLU A 172 -18.38 -7.25 12.50
CA GLU A 172 -18.57 -8.49 13.28
C GLU A 172 -20.00 -8.67 13.81
N ASN A 173 -20.70 -7.57 14.07
CA ASN A 173 -22.09 -7.59 14.52
C ASN A 173 -23.10 -7.71 13.36
N ASN A 174 -22.65 -7.98 12.13
CA ASN A 174 -23.48 -8.03 10.93
C ASN A 174 -24.27 -6.72 10.70
N ALA A 175 -23.62 -5.58 10.97
CA ALA A 175 -24.18 -4.26 10.72
C ALA A 175 -24.64 -4.11 9.26
N SER A 176 -25.74 -3.39 9.08
CA SER A 176 -26.20 -2.93 7.77
C SER A 176 -25.20 -1.95 7.14
N GLU A 177 -25.33 -1.69 5.83
CA GLU A 177 -24.49 -0.70 5.13
C GLU A 177 -24.53 0.69 5.80
N LYS A 178 -25.70 1.09 6.30
CA LYS A 178 -25.86 2.35 7.01
C LYS A 178 -25.07 2.36 8.32
N GLU A 179 -25.15 1.28 9.10
CA GLU A 179 -24.44 1.19 10.38
C GLU A 179 -22.91 1.10 10.19
N LEU A 180 -22.44 0.45 9.12
CA LEU A 180 -21.04 0.48 8.72
C LEU A 180 -20.57 1.90 8.34
N PHE A 181 -21.42 2.64 7.64
CA PHE A 181 -21.15 4.02 7.29
C PHE A 181 -21.11 4.93 8.53
N ASP A 182 -22.06 4.78 9.46
CA ASP A 182 -22.10 5.53 10.71
C ASP A 182 -20.82 5.26 11.54
N ALA A 183 -20.39 4.00 11.65
CA ALA A 183 -19.14 3.63 12.32
C ALA A 183 -17.90 4.23 11.64
N TYR A 184 -17.89 4.32 10.31
CA TYR A 184 -16.80 4.93 9.55
C TYR A 184 -16.72 6.45 9.71
N GLU A 185 -17.86 7.12 9.86
CA GLU A 185 -17.93 8.56 10.17
C GLU A 185 -17.60 8.87 11.65
N GLY A 186 -17.41 7.85 12.49
CA GLY A 186 -17.18 7.99 13.93
C GLY A 186 -18.43 8.43 14.69
N ARG A 187 -19.61 7.97 14.24
CA ARG A 187 -20.92 8.29 14.84
C ARG A 187 -21.50 7.13 15.63
#